data_AF-J9EPN5-F1
#
_entry.id   AF-J9EPN5-F1
#
_cell.length_a   1.000
_cell.length_b   1.000
_cell.length_c   1.000
_cell.angle_alpha   90.00
_cell.angle_beta   90.00
_cell.angle_gamma   90.00
#
_symmetry.space_group_name_H-M   'P 1'
#
loop_
_entity.id
_entity.type
_entity.pdbx_description
1 polymer ?
#
loop_
_entity_poly.entity_id
_entity_poly.type
_entity_poly.pdbx_seq_one_letter_code
_entity_poly.pdbx_strand_id
1 'polypeptide(L)'
;MAFFTNLFGVQTNGTRETDNAAEVVENLVERVETSTVPEDRRDALKALRSLAKRVRLPVAAIGMNAYMEILEKEGNSSEIVSIVLEILVAVLCDDEAPDEGRGMDEIGERLAEMIVRRKTFITSIMALVESYEFAVRRAAVQLLTALLRHRASEVQTAIVEEPMGVSRLVDLLHDTREVFYF
;
A
#
# COMPACT_ATOMS: atom_id res chain seq x y z
N MET A 1 2.43 2.98 21.36
CA MET A 1 3.05 1.77 21.95
C MET A 1 2.10 0.60 22.25
N ALA A 2 0.92 0.78 22.88
CA ALA A 2 0.03 -0.35 23.23
C ALA A 2 -0.69 -1.04 22.04
N PHE A 3 -0.74 -0.39 20.87
CA PHE A 3 -1.48 -0.89 19.70
C PHE A 3 -0.80 -2.10 19.06
N PHE A 4 0.54 -2.09 18.97
CA PHE A 4 1.31 -3.21 18.41
C PHE A 4 1.28 -4.45 19.32
N THR A 5 1.33 -4.23 20.64
CA THR A 5 1.34 -5.30 21.64
C THR A 5 0.01 -6.03 21.73
N ASN A 6 -1.12 -5.34 21.50
CA ASN A 6 -2.44 -5.98 21.46
C ASN A 6 -2.70 -6.71 20.13
N LEU A 7 -2.03 -6.33 19.04
CA LEU A 7 -2.21 -6.94 17.72
C LEU A 7 -1.39 -8.24 17.56
N PHE A 8 -0.26 -8.38 18.26
CA PHE A 8 0.61 -9.54 18.16
C PHE A 8 1.21 -9.94 19.51
N GLY A 9 0.95 -11.20 19.89
CA GLY A 9 1.42 -11.80 21.15
C GLY A 9 2.92 -11.67 21.39
N VAL A 10 3.25 -11.45 22.66
CA VAL A 10 4.54 -11.09 23.24
C VAL A 10 5.73 -11.94 22.75
N GLN A 11 6.74 -11.29 22.16
CA GLN A 11 8.13 -11.78 22.11
C GLN A 11 9.08 -10.68 22.60
N THR A 12 9.86 -10.96 23.65
CA THR A 12 10.51 -9.99 24.53
C THR A 12 11.96 -9.62 24.18
N ASN A 13 12.54 -10.12 23.07
CA ASN A 13 13.92 -9.78 22.67
C ASN A 13 14.05 -8.90 21.41
N GLY A 14 13.03 -8.86 20.54
CA GLY A 14 13.00 -7.99 19.34
C GLY A 14 12.43 -6.58 19.59
N THR A 15 11.90 -6.34 20.77
CA THR A 15 11.05 -5.17 21.08
C THR A 15 11.78 -3.83 20.92
N ARG A 16 13.07 -3.75 21.26
CA ARG A 16 13.83 -2.47 21.20
C ARG A 16 14.13 -2.00 19.77
N GLU A 17 14.49 -2.90 18.87
CA GLU A 17 14.76 -2.54 17.47
C GLU A 17 13.46 -2.21 16.74
N THR A 18 12.38 -2.93 17.06
CA THR A 18 11.05 -2.62 16.52
C THR A 18 10.49 -1.31 17.06
N ASP A 19 10.73 -0.98 18.33
CA ASP A 19 10.30 0.28 18.94
C ASP A 19 11.01 1.48 18.32
N ASN A 20 12.33 1.39 18.11
CA ASN A 20 13.09 2.43 17.41
C ASN A 20 12.63 2.59 15.96
N ALA A 21 12.35 1.49 15.25
CA ALA A 21 11.87 1.55 13.89
C ALA A 21 10.45 2.16 13.80
N ALA A 22 9.58 1.86 14.77
CA ALA A 22 8.25 2.46 14.87
C ALA A 22 8.32 3.97 15.13
N GLU A 23 9.22 4.43 16.00
CA GLU A 23 9.43 5.86 16.26
C GLU A 23 9.92 6.61 15.00
N VAL A 24 10.86 6.02 14.24
CA VAL A 24 11.30 6.60 12.97
C VAL A 24 10.15 6.69 11.98
N VAL A 25 9.33 5.64 11.87
CA VAL A 25 8.15 5.64 10.99
C VAL A 25 7.13 6.68 11.43
N GLU A 26 6.87 6.82 12.73
CA GLU A 26 5.93 7.81 13.29
C GLU A 26 6.35 9.24 12.93
N ASN A 27 7.62 9.58 13.13
CA ASN A 27 8.16 10.89 12.73
C ASN A 27 8.04 11.15 11.22
N LEU A 28 8.25 10.13 10.38
CA LEU A 28 8.09 10.26 8.94
C LEU A 28 6.63 10.45 8.54
N VAL A 29 5.70 9.70 9.14
CA VAL A 29 4.25 9.84 8.88
C VAL A 29 3.75 11.20 9.35
N GLU A 30 4.16 11.67 10.53
CA GLU A 30 3.83 13.01 11.01
C GLU A 30 4.30 14.08 10.03
N ARG A 31 5.50 13.94 9.44
CA ARG A 31 5.99 14.85 8.40
C ARG A 31 5.15 14.80 7.13
N VAL A 32 4.66 13.63 6.73
CA VAL A 32 3.75 13.47 5.57
C VAL A 32 2.42 14.21 5.81
N GLU A 33 1.90 14.15 7.04
CA GLU A 33 0.61 14.73 7.42
C GLU A 33 0.69 16.24 7.68
N THR A 34 1.79 16.73 8.27
CA THR A 34 1.89 18.11 8.79
C THR A 34 2.69 19.06 7.92
N SER A 35 3.59 18.56 7.07
CA SER A 35 4.45 19.46 6.28
C SER A 35 3.67 20.20 5.20
N THR A 36 3.87 21.51 5.14
CA THR A 36 3.32 22.37 4.08
C THR A 36 4.21 22.43 2.84
N VAL A 37 5.43 21.87 2.90
CA VAL A 37 6.40 21.84 1.81
C VAL A 37 6.23 20.53 1.02
N PRO A 38 5.86 20.56 -0.28
CA PRO A 38 5.62 19.34 -1.06
C PRO A 38 6.85 18.42 -1.19
N GLU A 39 8.04 19.00 -1.27
CA GLU A 39 9.32 18.26 -1.32
C GLU A 39 9.54 17.45 -0.03
N ASP A 40 9.27 18.04 1.13
CA ASP A 40 9.46 17.39 2.43
C ASP A 40 8.53 16.18 2.60
N ARG A 41 7.26 16.32 2.19
CA ARG A 41 6.29 15.20 2.20
C ARG A 41 6.77 14.06 1.30
N ARG A 42 7.26 14.40 0.10
CA ARG A 42 7.75 13.44 -0.88
C ARG A 42 8.98 12.69 -0.40
N ASP A 43 9.94 13.39 0.21
CA ASP A 43 11.14 12.78 0.77
C ASP A 43 10.79 11.85 1.94
N ALA A 44 9.84 12.25 2.79
CA ALA A 44 9.34 11.39 3.85
C ALA A 44 8.68 10.11 3.31
N LEU A 45 7.86 10.22 2.25
CA LEU A 45 7.27 9.07 1.58
C LEU A 45 8.32 8.16 0.93
N LYS A 46 9.35 8.73 0.28
CA LYS A 46 10.47 7.96 -0.31
C LYS A 46 11.24 7.19 0.77
N ALA A 47 11.42 7.79 1.95
CA ALA A 47 12.02 7.13 3.10
C ALA A 47 11.12 6.01 3.66
N LEU A 48 9.80 6.23 3.78
CA LEU A 48 8.85 5.19 4.18
C LEU A 48 8.88 4.00 3.20
N ARG A 49 8.95 4.28 1.89
CA ARG A 49 9.06 3.24 0.85
C ARG A 49 10.31 2.40 0.98
N SER A 50 11.47 2.99 1.31
CA SER A 50 12.71 2.23 1.50
C SER A 50 12.68 1.38 2.78
N LEU A 51 11.96 1.81 3.80
CA LEU A 51 11.75 1.06 5.04
C LEU A 51 10.70 -0.05 4.91
N ALA A 52 9.73 0.09 4.00
CA ALA A 52 8.57 -0.78 3.86
C ALA A 52 8.92 -2.28 3.78
N LYS A 53 10.01 -2.64 3.09
CA LYS A 53 10.43 -4.04 2.96
C LYS A 53 10.98 -4.64 4.27
N ARG A 54 11.66 -3.82 5.07
CA ARG A 54 12.35 -4.25 6.31
C ARG A 54 11.46 -4.15 7.54
N VAL A 55 10.55 -3.19 7.54
CA VAL A 55 9.74 -2.81 8.72
C VAL A 55 8.25 -2.72 8.33
N ARG A 56 7.77 -3.76 7.63
CA ARG A 56 6.43 -3.82 7.00
C ARG A 56 5.30 -3.41 7.94
N LEU A 57 5.29 -3.96 9.15
CA LEU A 57 4.19 -3.79 10.10
C LEU A 57 4.05 -2.35 10.62
N PRO A 58 5.09 -1.69 11.16
CA PRO A 58 5.04 -0.27 11.52
C PRO A 58 4.69 0.64 10.35
N VAL A 59 5.33 0.45 9.18
CA VAL A 59 5.10 1.30 7.99
C VAL A 59 3.64 1.23 7.55
N ALA A 60 3.05 0.04 7.56
CA ALA A 60 1.64 -0.12 7.22
C ALA A 60 0.72 0.42 8.32
N ALA A 61 0.89 -0.02 9.57
CA ALA A 61 -0.07 0.29 10.64
C ALA A 61 -0.12 1.78 11.01
N ILE A 62 1.04 2.45 11.08
CA ILE A 62 1.14 3.87 11.46
C ILE A 62 0.70 4.75 10.28
N GLY A 63 1.22 4.46 9.09
CA GLY A 63 0.97 5.29 7.91
C GLY A 63 -0.38 5.08 7.22
N MET A 64 -1.14 4.04 7.58
CA MET A 64 -2.34 3.65 6.83
C MET A 64 -3.33 4.80 6.64
N ASN A 65 -3.58 5.61 7.66
CA ASN A 65 -4.54 6.72 7.57
C ASN A 65 -4.05 7.78 6.57
N ALA A 66 -2.80 8.21 6.69
CA ALA A 66 -2.18 9.16 5.76
C ALA A 66 -2.20 8.64 4.31
N TYR A 67 -1.87 7.35 4.09
CA TYR A 67 -1.88 6.74 2.77
C TYR A 67 -3.28 6.77 2.16
N MET A 68 -4.30 6.38 2.92
CA MET A 68 -5.69 6.41 2.46
C MET A 68 -6.15 7.82 2.09
N GLU A 69 -5.82 8.79 2.93
CA GLU A 69 -6.18 10.19 2.68
C GLU A 69 -5.53 10.71 1.39
N ILE A 70 -4.26 10.39 1.15
CA ILE A 70 -3.55 10.74 -0.08
C ILE A 70 -4.22 10.09 -1.30
N LEU A 71 -4.52 8.78 -1.25
CA LEU A 71 -5.14 8.06 -2.37
C LEU A 71 -6.54 8.61 -2.70
N GLU A 72 -7.28 9.10 -1.71
CA GLU A 72 -8.63 9.65 -1.89
C GLU A 72 -8.64 11.10 -2.33
N LYS A 73 -7.75 11.94 -1.80
CA LYS A 73 -7.82 13.40 -1.96
C LYS A 73 -6.77 13.99 -2.89
N GLU A 74 -5.68 13.28 -3.14
CA GLU A 74 -4.51 13.80 -3.87
C GLU A 74 -4.26 13.10 -5.21
N GLY A 75 -5.32 12.57 -5.84
CA GLY A 75 -5.25 11.90 -7.16
C GLY A 75 -4.57 12.71 -8.27
N ASN A 76 -4.51 14.04 -8.15
CA ASN A 76 -3.84 14.93 -9.10
C ASN A 76 -2.30 14.92 -8.98
N SER A 77 -1.75 14.46 -7.85
CA SER A 77 -0.31 14.40 -7.59
C SER A 77 0.22 13.00 -7.91
N SER A 78 0.46 12.75 -9.20
CA SER A 78 0.84 11.43 -9.70
C SER A 78 2.11 10.87 -9.04
N GLU A 79 3.11 11.71 -8.76
CA GLU A 79 4.32 11.29 -8.05
C GLU A 79 3.98 10.82 -6.63
N ILE A 80 3.26 11.60 -5.83
CA ILE A 80 2.91 11.26 -4.44
C ILE A 80 2.07 9.98 -4.40
N VAL A 81 1.04 9.91 -5.24
CA VAL A 81 0.15 8.74 -5.33
C VAL A 81 0.93 7.49 -5.72
N SER A 82 1.83 7.59 -6.71
CA SER A 82 2.65 6.44 -7.13
C SER A 82 3.54 5.93 -5.99
N ILE A 83 4.15 6.83 -5.21
CA ILE A 83 4.99 6.43 -4.08
C ILE A 83 4.16 5.73 -3.00
N VAL A 84 2.96 6.25 -2.68
CA VAL A 84 2.07 5.61 -1.70
C VAL A 84 1.62 4.22 -2.15
N LEU A 85 1.24 4.06 -3.42
CA LEU A 85 0.90 2.74 -3.97
C LEU A 85 2.09 1.78 -3.87
N GLU A 86 3.30 2.24 -4.18
CA GLU A 86 4.52 1.44 -4.06
C GLU A 86 4.86 1.06 -2.61
N ILE A 87 4.60 1.94 -1.63
CA ILE A 87 4.69 1.61 -0.20
C ILE A 87 3.73 0.47 0.14
N LEU A 88 2.47 0.58 -0.28
CA LEU A 88 1.44 -0.43 -0.01
C LEU A 88 1.77 -1.78 -0.66
N VAL A 89 2.30 -1.77 -1.88
CA VAL A 89 2.81 -3.00 -2.55
C VAL A 89 3.94 -3.61 -1.73
N ALA A 90 4.92 -2.80 -1.32
CA ALA A 90 6.10 -3.26 -0.59
C ALA A 90 5.77 -3.82 0.80
N VAL A 91 4.78 -3.27 1.51
CA VAL A 91 4.35 -3.85 2.81
C VAL A 91 3.54 -5.14 2.62
N LEU A 92 2.89 -5.34 1.47
CA LEU A 92 2.11 -6.55 1.19
C LEU A 92 2.91 -7.69 0.58
N CYS A 93 4.06 -7.42 -0.03
CA CYS A 93 4.88 -8.45 -0.68
C CYS A 93 6.13 -8.74 0.17
N ASP A 94 6.34 -10.01 0.50
CA ASP A 94 7.63 -10.48 1.01
C ASP A 94 8.51 -10.97 -0.15
N ASP A 95 9.30 -10.08 -0.73
CA ASP A 95 10.23 -10.43 -1.82
C ASP A 95 11.42 -11.28 -1.33
N GLU A 96 11.64 -11.39 -0.02
CA GLU A 96 12.78 -12.10 0.59
C GLU A 96 12.42 -13.54 1.03
N ALA A 97 11.14 -13.90 1.02
CA ALA A 97 10.70 -15.25 1.33
C ALA A 97 11.13 -16.24 0.21
N PRO A 98 11.86 -17.34 0.53
CA PRO A 98 12.26 -18.32 -0.46
C PRO A 98 11.02 -19.01 -1.07
N ASP A 99 11.02 -19.16 -2.39
CA ASP A 99 9.92 -19.73 -3.21
C ASP A 99 9.47 -21.14 -2.75
N GLU A 100 10.36 -21.85 -2.06
CA GLU A 100 10.16 -23.22 -1.54
C GLU A 100 9.50 -23.25 -0.14
N GLY A 101 9.39 -22.10 0.52
CA GLY A 101 8.73 -21.92 1.80
C GLY A 101 7.56 -20.98 1.67
N ARG A 102 6.46 -21.43 1.04
CA ARG A 102 5.12 -20.84 1.24
C ARG A 102 4.65 -21.04 2.69
N GLY A 103 5.44 -20.62 3.67
CA GLY A 103 4.85 -20.13 4.91
C GLY A 103 3.85 -19.07 4.48
N MET A 104 2.61 -19.20 4.97
CA MET A 104 1.60 -18.17 4.81
C MET A 104 2.28 -16.86 5.22
N ASP A 105 2.39 -15.88 4.33
CA ASP A 105 2.88 -14.54 4.68
C ASP A 105 1.84 -13.92 5.62
N GLU A 106 1.86 -14.33 6.90
CA GLU A 106 0.84 -13.99 7.90
C GLU A 106 0.78 -12.48 8.09
N ILE A 107 1.92 -11.80 7.94
CA ILE A 107 1.99 -10.34 7.96
C ILE A 107 1.25 -9.78 6.76
N GLY A 108 1.56 -10.24 5.54
CA GLY A 108 0.87 -9.83 4.31
C GLY A 108 -0.63 -10.08 4.37
N GLU A 109 -1.05 -11.23 4.90
CA GLU A 109 -2.47 -11.59 5.04
C GLU A 109 -3.22 -10.66 6.01
N ARG A 110 -2.62 -10.38 7.18
CA ARG A 110 -3.19 -9.44 8.16
C ARG A 110 -3.21 -8.00 7.65
N LEU A 111 -2.18 -7.58 6.93
CA LEU A 111 -2.13 -6.25 6.32
C LEU A 111 -3.15 -6.12 5.19
N ALA A 112 -3.29 -7.14 4.34
CA ALA A 112 -4.30 -7.18 3.29
C ALA A 112 -5.71 -7.11 3.88
N GLU A 113 -5.98 -7.85 4.97
CA GLU A 113 -7.25 -7.73 5.70
C GLU A 113 -7.54 -6.31 6.15
N MET A 114 -6.55 -5.65 6.76
CA MET A 114 -6.69 -4.30 7.27
C MET A 114 -6.98 -3.30 6.15
N ILE A 115 -6.32 -3.45 5.00
CA ILE A 115 -6.47 -2.57 3.83
C ILE A 115 -7.84 -2.77 3.18
N VAL A 116 -8.23 -4.03 2.88
CA VAL A 116 -9.47 -4.33 2.14
C VAL A 116 -10.72 -3.97 2.95
N ARG A 117 -10.67 -4.06 4.28
CA ARG A 117 -11.76 -3.65 5.16
C ARG A 117 -11.99 -2.14 5.20
N ARG A 118 -11.06 -1.33 4.69
CA ARG A 118 -11.28 0.13 4.64
C ARG A 118 -12.33 0.45 3.60
N LYS A 119 -13.37 1.15 4.06
CA LYS A 119 -14.36 1.77 3.17
C LYS A 119 -13.61 2.61 2.12
N THR A 120 -14.18 2.70 0.93
CA THR A 120 -13.64 3.46 -0.23
C THR A 120 -12.30 3.01 -0.80
N PHE A 121 -11.53 2.13 -0.15
CA PHE A 121 -10.23 1.70 -0.67
C PHE A 121 -10.31 1.12 -2.09
N ILE A 122 -11.15 0.09 -2.30
CA ILE A 122 -11.30 -0.52 -3.63
C ILE A 122 -11.78 0.51 -4.65
N THR A 123 -12.74 1.37 -4.30
CA THR A 123 -13.20 2.46 -5.17
C THR A 123 -12.06 3.40 -5.59
N SER A 124 -11.21 3.82 -4.64
CA SER A 124 -10.06 4.67 -4.92
C SER A 124 -9.05 3.99 -5.83
N ILE A 125 -8.73 2.71 -5.56
CA ILE A 125 -7.81 1.95 -6.42
C ILE A 125 -8.38 1.77 -7.83
N MET A 126 -9.67 1.47 -7.96
CA MET A 126 -10.34 1.36 -9.27
C MET A 126 -10.33 2.67 -10.06
N ALA A 127 -10.41 3.83 -9.40
CA ALA A 127 -10.23 5.12 -10.05
C ALA A 127 -8.78 5.35 -10.50
N LEU A 128 -7.80 4.96 -9.68
CA LEU A 128 -6.37 5.13 -9.99
C LEU A 128 -5.89 4.21 -11.11
N VAL A 129 -6.53 3.06 -11.28
CA VAL A 129 -6.32 2.15 -12.41
C VAL A 129 -6.61 2.82 -13.75
N GLU A 130 -7.54 3.77 -13.81
CA GLU A 130 -7.87 4.49 -15.05
C GLU A 130 -6.92 5.67 -15.35
N SER A 131 -6.04 6.01 -14.40
CA SER A 131 -5.10 7.14 -14.53
C SER A 131 -4.30 7.07 -15.83
N TYR A 132 -4.07 8.23 -16.45
CA TYR A 132 -3.21 8.34 -17.63
C TYR A 132 -1.73 8.14 -17.29
N GLU A 133 -1.36 8.45 -16.06
CA GLU A 133 0.01 8.38 -15.57
C GLU A 133 0.43 6.91 -15.39
N PHE A 134 1.38 6.48 -16.22
CA PHE A 134 1.82 5.08 -16.27
C PHE A 134 2.29 4.56 -14.91
N ALA A 135 3.06 5.36 -14.17
CA ALA A 135 3.56 4.96 -12.86
C ALA A 135 2.43 4.68 -11.86
N VAL A 136 1.38 5.51 -11.85
CA VAL A 136 0.21 5.35 -10.98
C VAL A 136 -0.57 4.10 -11.36
N ARG A 137 -0.90 3.97 -12.66
CA ARG A 137 -1.67 2.83 -13.16
C ARG A 137 -0.95 1.51 -12.90
N ARG A 138 0.34 1.42 -13.19
CA ARG A 138 1.17 0.25 -12.93
C ARG A 138 1.18 -0.12 -11.44
N ALA A 139 1.42 0.86 -10.56
CA ALA A 139 1.47 0.62 -9.12
C ALA A 139 0.10 0.20 -8.55
N ALA A 140 -1.01 0.76 -9.06
CA ALA A 140 -2.36 0.37 -8.68
C ALA A 140 -2.68 -1.08 -9.08
N VAL A 141 -2.31 -1.49 -10.30
CA VAL A 141 -2.46 -2.87 -10.77
C VAL A 141 -1.60 -3.84 -9.95
N GLN A 142 -0.36 -3.45 -9.62
CA GLN A 142 0.51 -4.24 -8.74
C GLN A 142 -0.09 -4.41 -7.34
N LEU A 143 -0.70 -3.36 -6.79
CA LEU A 143 -1.37 -3.40 -5.49
C LEU A 143 -2.59 -4.32 -5.50
N LEU A 144 -3.46 -4.21 -6.51
CA LEU A 144 -4.58 -5.15 -6.68
C LEU A 144 -4.09 -6.60 -6.79
N THR A 145 -3.02 -6.83 -7.55
CA THR A 145 -2.43 -8.15 -7.73
C THR A 145 -1.88 -8.70 -6.40
N ALA A 146 -1.22 -7.86 -5.59
CA ALA A 146 -0.73 -8.24 -4.27
C ALA A 146 -1.88 -8.58 -3.31
N LEU A 147 -2.95 -7.81 -3.33
CA LEU A 147 -4.14 -8.07 -2.50
C LEU A 147 -4.86 -9.35 -2.92
N LEU A 148 -4.98 -9.62 -4.22
CA LEU A 148 -5.57 -10.85 -4.74
C LEU A 148 -4.78 -12.10 -4.30
N ARG A 149 -3.46 -12.01 -4.10
CA ARG A 149 -2.66 -13.13 -3.59
C ARG A 149 -3.01 -13.51 -2.14
N HIS A 150 -3.43 -12.54 -1.33
CA HIS A 150 -3.70 -12.73 0.10
C HIS A 150 -5.20 -12.86 0.42
N ARG A 151 -6.07 -12.12 -0.27
CA ARG A 151 -7.51 -11.98 0.04
C ARG A 151 -8.37 -12.01 -1.23
N ALA A 152 -8.12 -12.99 -2.12
CA ALA A 152 -8.77 -13.11 -3.41
C ALA A 152 -10.30 -12.93 -3.38
N SER A 153 -10.98 -13.66 -2.49
CA SER A 153 -12.46 -13.65 -2.41
C SER A 153 -13.03 -12.27 -2.05
N GLU A 154 -12.48 -11.62 -1.01
CA GLU A 154 -12.94 -10.30 -0.58
C GLU A 154 -12.65 -9.22 -1.62
N VAL A 155 -11.46 -9.25 -2.22
CA VAL A 155 -11.07 -8.29 -3.26
C VAL A 155 -11.95 -8.46 -4.50
N GLN A 156 -12.18 -9.69 -4.97
CA GLN A 156 -13.06 -9.96 -6.11
C GLN A 156 -14.50 -9.53 -5.82
N THR A 157 -15.02 -9.83 -4.63
CA THR A 157 -16.37 -9.41 -4.22
C THR A 157 -16.49 -7.89 -4.26
N ALA A 158 -15.54 -7.18 -3.66
CA ALA A 158 -15.54 -5.73 -3.63
C ALA A 158 -15.40 -5.10 -5.03
N ILE A 159 -14.64 -5.71 -5.95
CA ILE A 159 -14.53 -5.26 -7.35
C ILE A 159 -15.86 -5.46 -8.09
N VAL A 160 -16.55 -6.58 -7.86
CA VAL A 160 -17.86 -6.86 -8.49
C VAL A 160 -18.95 -5.92 -7.97
N GLU A 161 -18.88 -5.52 -6.70
CA GLU A 161 -19.77 -4.53 -6.10
C GLU A 161 -19.50 -3.10 -6.57
N GLU A 162 -18.30 -2.82 -7.09
CA GLU A 162 -17.94 -1.51 -7.63
C GLU A 162 -18.61 -1.27 -9.00
N PRO A 163 -19.26 -0.11 -9.22
CA PRO A 163 -19.93 0.18 -10.48
C PRO A 163 -18.99 0.13 -11.69
N MET A 164 -19.19 -0.87 -12.55
CA MET A 164 -18.34 -1.16 -13.72
C MET A 164 -16.93 -1.67 -13.37
N GLY A 165 -16.67 -2.10 -12.14
CA GLY A 165 -15.33 -2.52 -11.71
C GLY A 165 -14.69 -3.56 -12.64
N VAL A 166 -15.41 -4.64 -12.97
CA VAL A 166 -14.91 -5.67 -13.90
C VAL A 166 -14.65 -5.09 -15.30
N SER A 167 -15.55 -4.27 -15.83
CA SER A 167 -15.39 -3.66 -17.16
C SER A 167 -14.15 -2.77 -17.23
N ARG A 168 -13.89 -1.95 -16.20
CA ARG A 168 -12.69 -1.11 -16.12
C ARG A 168 -11.41 -1.93 -16.17
N LEU A 169 -11.37 -3.07 -15.47
CA LEU A 169 -10.22 -3.98 -15.51
C LEU A 169 -10.04 -4.64 -16.89
N VAL A 170 -11.13 -4.97 -17.57
CA VAL A 170 -11.08 -5.51 -18.94
C VAL A 170 -10.57 -4.45 -19.92
N ASP A 171 -11.00 -3.20 -19.77
CA ASP A 171 -10.56 -2.08 -20.62
C ASP A 171 -9.04 -1.84 -20.53
N LEU A 172 -8.41 -2.13 -19.38
CA LEU A 172 -6.95 -2.10 -19.25
C LEU A 172 -6.23 -3.06 -20.21
N LEU A 173 -6.83 -4.22 -20.53
CA LEU A 173 -6.22 -5.18 -21.46
C LEU A 173 -6.16 -4.64 -22.89
N HIS A 174 -6.98 -3.63 -23.19
CA HIS A 174 -7.05 -2.94 -24.47
C HIS A 174 -6.31 -1.59 -24.44
N ASP A 175 -5.61 -1.28 -23.34
CA ASP A 175 -4.94 -0.01 -23.16
C ASP A 175 -3.70 0.12 -24.07
N THR A 176 -3.85 0.90 -25.14
CA THR A 176 -2.76 1.19 -26.08
C THR A 176 -1.88 2.36 -25.64
N ARG A 177 -2.17 3.00 -24.49
CA ARG A 177 -1.43 4.20 -24.01
C ARG A 177 0.06 3.90 -23.75
N GLU A 178 0.43 2.63 -23.62
CA GLU A 178 1.80 2.18 -23.31
C GLU A 178 2.66 1.86 -24.54
N VAL A 179 2.07 1.88 -25.75
CA VAL A 179 2.74 1.41 -26.99
C VAL A 179 3.65 2.48 -27.64
N PHE A 180 3.73 3.71 -27.11
CA PHE A 180 4.41 4.84 -27.78
C PHE A 180 5.81 5.21 -27.25
N TYR A 181 6.47 4.40 -26.42
CA TYR A 181 7.86 4.66 -26.02
C TYR A 181 8.74 3.42 -26.16
N PHE A 182 9.08 3.05 -27.41
CA PHE A 182 10.27 2.28 -27.77
C PHE A 182 10.87 2.86 -29.05
#